data_AF-A0A7J9GA09-F1
#
_entry.id   AF-A0A7J9GA09-F1
#
_cell.length_a   1.000
_cell.length_b   1.000
_cell.length_c   1.000
_cell.angle_alpha   90.00
_cell.angle_beta   90.00
_cell.angle_gamma   90.00
#
_symmetry.space_group_name_H-M   'P 1'
#
loop_
_entity.id
_entity.type
_entity.pdbx_description
1 polymer ?
#
loop_
_entity_poly.entity_id
_entity_poly.type
_entity_poly.pdbx_seq_one_letter_code
_entity_poly.pdbx_strand_id
1 'polypeptide(L)' 'MGVDYYKILQVDRNAKDEDLKKAYRKLAMKWHPDKNPNNKKDAEAKFKQISEAYD' A
#
# COMPACT_ATOMS: atom_id res chain seq x y z
N MET A 1 2.58 4.22 -19.35
CA MET A 1 1.29 4.05 -18.64
C MET A 1 1.58 4.22 -17.17
N GLY A 2 1.17 5.36 -16.60
CA GLY A 2 1.42 5.67 -15.21
C GLY A 2 0.81 4.60 -14.32
N VAL A 3 1.59 4.06 -13.40
CA VAL A 3 1.11 3.09 -12.44
C VAL A 3 0.03 3.80 -11.61
N ASP A 4 -1.20 3.28 -11.60
CA ASP A 4 -2.30 3.88 -10.83
C ASP A 4 -2.02 3.66 -9.34
N TYR A 5 -1.17 4.51 -8.76
CA TYR A 5 -0.81 4.49 -7.34
C TYR A 5 -2.04 4.56 -6.43
N TYR A 6 -3.07 5.30 -6.86
CA TYR A 6 -4.39 5.34 -6.24
C TYR A 6 -5.05 3.95 -6.15
N LYS A 7 -4.95 3.11 -7.20
CA LYS A 7 -5.46 1.73 -7.17
C LYS A 7 -4.67 0.85 -6.20
N ILE A 8 -3.35 1.03 -6.13
CA ILE A 8 -2.48 0.25 -5.23
C ILE A 8 -2.79 0.59 -3.77
N LEU A 9 -2.94 1.88 -3.48
CA LEU A 9 -3.33 2.39 -2.17
C LEU A 9 -4.83 2.17 -1.87
N GLN A 10 -5.61 1.65 -2.82
CA GLN A 10 -7.06 1.49 -2.73
C GLN A 10 -7.79 2.78 -2.34
N VAL A 11 -7.30 3.91 -2.86
CA VAL A 11 -7.89 5.22 -2.65
C VAL A 11 -8.45 5.76 -3.96
N ASP A 12 -9.39 6.68 -3.84
CA ASP A 12 -9.90 7.41 -4.99
C ASP A 12 -8.81 8.27 -5.63
N ARG A 13 -8.96 8.55 -6.93
CA ARG A 13 -8.07 9.45 -7.68
C ARG A 13 -8.12 10.89 -7.16
N ASN A 14 -9.17 11.21 -6.41
CA ASN A 14 -9.42 12.48 -5.75
C ASN A 14 -9.01 12.45 -4.26
N ALA A 15 -8.34 11.38 -3.81
CA ALA A 15 -7.90 11.24 -2.43
C ALA A 15 -6.84 12.30 -2.11
N LYS A 16 -6.97 12.90 -0.92
CA LYS A 16 -6.01 13.86 -0.41
C LYS A 16 -4.82 13.12 0.22
N ASP A 17 -3.73 13.84 0.46
CA ASP A 17 -2.57 13.35 1.22
C ASP A 17 -2.94 12.66 2.53
N GLU A 18 -3.98 13.16 3.22
CA GLU A 18 -4.50 12.57 4.45
C GLU A 18 -5.05 11.15 4.25
N ASP A 19 -5.76 10.93 3.14
CA ASP A 19 -6.31 9.64 2.76
C ASP A 19 -5.22 8.69 2.27
N LEU A 20 -4.25 9.19 1.49
CA LEU A 20 -3.06 8.43 1.09
C LEU A 20 -2.29 7.92 2.30
N LYS A 21 -2.05 8.78 3.29
CA LYS A 21 -1.32 8.44 4.52
C LYS A 21 -2.10 7.44 5.39
N LYS A 22 -3.42 7.59 5.50
CA LYS A 22 -4.30 6.63 6.18
C LYS A 22 -4.29 5.27 5.47
N ALA A 23 -4.41 5.26 4.16
CA ALA A 23 -4.44 4.05 3.35
C ALA A 23 -3.11 3.31 3.40
N TYR A 24 -2.00 4.04 3.23
CA TYR A 24 -0.64 3.53 3.41
C TYR A 24 -0.49 2.84 4.76
N ARG A 25 -0.84 3.52 5.87
CA ARG A 25 -0.72 2.96 7.22
C ARG A 25 -1.56 1.70 7.41
N LYS A 26 -2.77 1.67 6.85
CA LYS A 26 -3.70 0.55 6.93
C LYS A 26 -3.19 -0.66 6.13
N LEU A 27 -2.68 -0.41 4.93
CA LEU A 27 -2.14 -1.44 4.05
C LEU A 27 -0.78 -1.95 4.52
N ALA A 28 0.10 -1.09 5.03
CA ALA A 28 1.37 -1.44 5.66
C ALA A 28 1.17 -2.39 6.85
N MET A 29 0.18 -2.13 7.71
CA MET A 29 -0.17 -3.04 8.80
C MET A 29 -0.80 -4.36 8.30
N LYS A 30 -1.58 -4.31 7.22
CA LYS A 30 -2.23 -5.48 6.62
C LYS A 30 -1.22 -6.42 5.96
N TRP A 31 -0.24 -5.85 5.27
CA TRP A 31 0.84 -6.57 4.58
C TRP A 31 2.13 -6.57 5.39
N HIS A 32 2.06 -6.37 6.71
CA HIS A 32 3.25 -6.43 7.53
C HIS A 32 3.78 -7.88 7.56
N PRO A 33 5.10 -8.12 7.37
CA PRO A 33 5.67 -9.47 7.33
C PRO A 33 5.54 -10.20 8.68
N ASP A 34 5.43 -9.45 9.78
CA ASP A 34 5.19 -9.99 11.12
C ASP A 34 3.77 -10.58 11.28
N LYS A 35 2.76 -9.93 10.67
CA LYS A 35 1.37 -10.42 10.68
C LYS A 35 1.09 -11.46 9.59
N ASN A 36 1.97 -11.57 8.59
CA ASN A 36 1.87 -12.52 7.49
C ASN A 36 3.08 -13.46 7.45
N PRO A 37 3.29 -14.28 8.50
CA PRO A 37 4.44 -15.17 8.57
C PRO A 37 4.48 -16.19 7.42
N ASN A 38 3.32 -16.59 6.90
CA ASN A 38 3.19 -17.55 5.79
C ASN A 38 3.25 -16.90 4.40
N ASN A 39 2.96 -15.60 4.29
CA ASN A 39 2.85 -14.88 3.02
C ASN A 39 3.86 -13.73 2.92
N LYS A 40 5.06 -13.90 3.49
CA LYS A 40 6.09 -12.84 3.52
C LYS A 40 6.43 -12.32 2.12
N LYS A 41 6.51 -13.18 1.11
CA LYS A 41 6.81 -12.78 -0.27
C LYS A 41 5.74 -11.85 -0.86
N ASP A 42 4.47 -12.24 -0.79
CA ASP A 42 3.36 -11.40 -1.25
C ASP A 42 3.24 -10.11 -0.42
N ALA A 43 3.44 -10.22 0.90
CA ALA A 43 3.39 -9.11 1.81
C ALA A 43 4.49 -8.07 1.51
N GLU A 44 5.71 -8.51 1.26
CA GLU A 44 6.83 -7.66 0.84
C GLU A 44 6.60 -7.03 -0.54
N ALA A 45 6.13 -7.80 -1.52
CA ALA A 45 5.80 -7.28 -2.85
C ALA A 45 4.72 -6.19 -2.79
N LYS A 46 3.64 -6.44 -2.04
CA LYS A 46 2.57 -5.46 -1.80
C LYS A 46 3.08 -4.25 -1.03
N PHE A 47 3.85 -4.46 0.03
CA PHE A 47 4.41 -3.39 0.85
C PHE A 47 5.32 -2.47 0.04
N LYS A 48 6.14 -3.03 -0.86
CA LYS A 48 6.98 -2.28 -1.78
C LYS A 48 6.15 -1.46 -2.75
N GLN A 49 5.13 -2.06 -3.38
CA GLN A 49 4.19 -1.34 -4.25
C GLN A 49 3.46 -0.20 -3.52
N ILE A 50 3.05 -0.42 -2.27
CA ILE A 50 2.37 0.57 -1.43
C ILE A 50 3.31 1.74 -1.09
N SER A 51 4.58 1.47 -0.83
CA SER A 51 5.58 2.51 -0.56
C SER A 51 5.92 3.29 -1.84
N GLU A 52 6.12 2.61 -2.96
CA GLU A 52 6.37 3.22 -4.27
C GLU A 52 5.16 4.01 -4.80
N ALA A 53 3.95 3.68 -4.33
CA ALA A 53 2.73 4.43 -4.62
C ALA A 53 2.52 5.66 -3.72
N TYR A 54 3.22 5.72 -2.59
CA TYR A 54 3.15 6.84 -1.65
C TYR A 54 4.30 7.84 -1.83
N ASP A 55 5.44 7.38 -2.34
CA ASP A 55 6.60 8.19 -2.75
C ASP A 55 6.31 9.00 -4.03
#